data_AF-A0A0M2SMN4-F1
#
_entry.id   AF-A0A0M2SMN4-F1
#
_cell.length_a   1.000
_cell.length_b   1.000
_cell.length_c   1.000
_cell.angle_alpha   90.00
_cell.angle_beta   90.00
_cell.angle_gamma   90.00
#
_symmetry.space_group_name_H-M   'P 1'
#
loop_
_entity.id
_entity.type
_entity.pdbx_description
1 polymer ?
#
loop_
_entity_poly.entity_id
_entity_poly.type
_entity_poly.pdbx_seq_one_letter_code
_entity_poly.pdbx_strand_id
1 'polypeptide(L)'
;MPIMQEINKETGESVNLTVVRGAKVKVLAHLESIYNLKYSYVEGQTLDIFKGASSKILLAHLPFEHQQSLVESDIPGNRQAALREELAEIKTNGYAVTSSEVDENAIGISAPILRGGKYIIGGLSIAGPIFRIKGDKVDVYIKRLKEAASDISLMLEDG
;
A
#
# COMPACT_ATOMS: atom_id res chain seq x y z
N MET A 1 13.89 7.75 -8.56
CA MET A 1 12.46 7.91 -8.26
C MET A 1 12.29 9.12 -7.35
N PRO A 2 12.21 10.34 -7.91
CA PRO A 2 12.27 11.59 -7.12
C PRO A 2 11.18 11.70 -6.05
N ILE A 3 9.93 11.35 -6.39
CA ILE A 3 8.78 11.42 -5.46
C ILE A 3 8.99 10.51 -4.24
N MET A 4 9.46 9.27 -4.43
CA MET A 4 9.74 8.37 -3.31
C MET A 4 10.86 8.90 -2.41
N GLN A 5 11.92 9.46 -3.00
CA GLN A 5 13.05 10.04 -2.25
C GLN A 5 12.61 11.24 -1.43
N GLU A 6 11.71 12.05 -1.96
CA GLU A 6 11.13 13.19 -1.25
C GLU A 6 10.31 12.74 -0.04
N ILE A 7 9.39 11.79 -0.21
CA ILE A 7 8.61 11.22 0.90
C ILE A 7 9.53 10.60 1.95
N ASN A 8 10.52 9.82 1.53
CA ASN A 8 11.48 9.20 2.45
C ASN A 8 12.26 10.25 3.25
N LYS A 9 12.66 11.37 2.62
CA LYS A 9 13.34 12.47 3.30
C LYS A 9 12.42 13.24 4.25
N GLU A 10 11.17 13.49 3.86
CA GLU A 10 10.18 14.21 4.67
C GLU A 10 9.74 13.41 5.90
N THR A 11 9.55 12.11 5.74
CA THR A 11 9.01 11.23 6.78
C THR A 11 10.10 10.55 7.60
N GLY A 12 11.25 10.29 6.99
CA GLY A 12 12.31 9.42 7.51
C GLY A 12 11.97 7.92 7.47
N GLU A 13 10.78 7.56 6.99
CA GLU A 13 10.27 6.20 7.05
C GLU A 13 10.49 5.45 5.73
N SER A 14 10.29 4.13 5.76
CA SER A 14 10.47 3.32 4.55
C SER A 14 9.40 3.65 3.53
N VAL A 15 9.78 3.74 2.24
CA VAL A 15 8.85 4.01 1.14
C VAL A 15 8.89 2.86 0.14
N ASN A 16 7.72 2.32 -0.19
CA ASN A 16 7.57 1.16 -1.07
C ASN A 16 6.73 1.53 -2.30
N LEU A 17 7.18 1.06 -3.47
CA LEU A 17 6.36 1.01 -4.68
C LEU A 17 6.06 -0.45 -5.00
N THR A 18 4.77 -0.78 -5.08
CA THR A 18 4.30 -2.15 -5.26
C THR A 18 3.34 -2.28 -6.44
N VAL A 19 3.27 -3.47 -7.03
CA VAL A 19 2.34 -3.78 -8.12
C VAL A 19 1.77 -5.18 -7.98
N VAL A 20 0.60 -5.40 -8.58
CA VAL A 20 0.01 -6.74 -8.67
C VAL A 20 0.71 -7.56 -9.76
N ARG A 21 1.00 -8.83 -9.45
CA ARG A 21 1.49 -9.85 -10.37
C ARG A 21 0.76 -11.16 -10.08
N GLY A 22 -0.25 -11.47 -10.90
CA GLY A 22 -1.14 -12.61 -10.66
C GLY A 22 -1.89 -12.44 -9.33
N ALA A 23 -1.81 -13.45 -8.47
CA ALA A 23 -2.40 -13.47 -7.12
C ALA A 23 -1.46 -12.93 -6.02
N LYS A 24 -0.40 -12.21 -6.39
CA LYS A 24 0.64 -11.73 -5.48
C LYS A 24 0.95 -10.26 -5.71
N VAL A 25 1.67 -9.68 -4.76
CA VAL A 25 2.17 -8.30 -4.84
C VAL A 25 3.68 -8.32 -4.96
N LYS A 26 4.24 -7.55 -5.89
CA LYS A 26 5.69 -7.44 -6.09
C LYS A 26 6.16 -6.06 -5.66
N VAL A 27 7.23 -5.99 -4.89
CA VAL A 27 7.94 -4.74 -4.57
C VAL A 27 8.79 -4.37 -5.78
N LEU A 28 8.42 -3.27 -6.45
CA LEU A 28 9.19 -2.73 -7.57
C LEU A 28 10.36 -1.89 -7.12
N ALA A 29 10.20 -1.17 -6.02
CA ALA A 29 11.22 -0.31 -5.46
C ALA A 29 11.01 -0.16 -3.95
N HIS A 30 12.12 -0.08 -3.24
CA HIS A 30 12.13 0.13 -1.81
C HIS A 30 13.19 1.17 -1.45
N LEU A 31 12.79 2.19 -0.69
CA LEU A 31 13.70 3.07 0.01
C LEU A 31 13.68 2.73 1.49
N GLU A 32 14.84 2.38 2.02
CA GLU A 32 15.01 2.08 3.43
C GLU A 32 14.73 3.32 4.28
N SER A 33 14.24 3.10 5.50
CA SER A 33 14.13 4.17 6.49
C SER A 33 15.50 4.80 6.74
N ILE A 34 15.54 6.12 6.94
CA ILE A 34 16.78 6.80 7.35
C ILE A 34 17.15 6.50 8.81
N TYR A 35 16.21 5.91 9.56
CA TYR A 35 16.45 5.38 10.88
C TYR A 35 17.00 3.95 10.74
N ASN A 36 17.99 3.57 11.55
CA ASN A 36 18.57 2.22 11.57
C ASN A 36 17.54 1.17 12.05
N LEU A 37 16.55 0.89 11.21
CA LEU A 37 15.47 -0.02 11.49
C LEU A 37 15.15 -0.78 10.21
N LYS A 38 15.45 -2.08 10.23
CA LYS A 38 15.21 -2.97 9.09
C LYS A 38 13.78 -3.50 9.15
N TYR A 39 13.00 -3.17 8.14
CA TYR A 39 11.69 -3.80 7.89
C TYR A 39 11.80 -4.92 6.87
N SER A 40 10.78 -5.78 6.82
CA SER A 40 10.78 -7.00 5.98
C SER A 40 10.75 -6.75 4.47
N TYR A 41 10.69 -5.49 4.02
CA TYR A 41 10.58 -5.13 2.61
C TYR A 41 11.95 -5.14 1.93
N VAL A 42 12.03 -5.85 0.81
CA VAL A 42 13.19 -5.83 -0.08
C VAL A 42 12.72 -5.62 -1.52
N GLU A 43 13.46 -4.82 -2.29
CA GLU A 43 13.16 -4.68 -3.71
C GLU A 43 13.20 -6.06 -4.41
N GLY A 44 12.19 -6.34 -5.24
CA GLY A 44 12.03 -7.62 -5.91
C GLY A 44 11.27 -8.68 -5.11
N GLN A 45 11.02 -8.45 -3.82
CA GLN A 45 10.26 -9.37 -2.97
C GLN A 45 8.82 -9.55 -3.45
N THR A 46 8.28 -10.74 -3.20
CA THR A 46 6.86 -11.06 -3.39
C THR A 46 6.15 -11.12 -2.04
N LEU A 47 5.02 -10.42 -1.93
CA LEU A 47 4.22 -10.29 -0.72
C LEU A 47 2.89 -11.04 -0.88
N ASP A 48 2.31 -11.40 0.27
CA ASP A 48 0.92 -11.85 0.39
C ASP A 48 -0.04 -10.72 0.02
N ILE A 49 -1.02 -10.99 -0.85
CA ILE A 49 -1.97 -9.98 -1.34
C ILE A 49 -3.01 -9.58 -0.28
N PHE A 50 -3.15 -10.36 0.80
CA PHE A 50 -4.17 -10.14 1.83
C PHE A 50 -3.66 -9.44 3.09
N LYS A 51 -2.35 -9.19 3.20
CA LYS A 51 -1.73 -8.64 4.42
C LYS A 51 -0.95 -7.37 4.15
N GLY A 52 -1.14 -6.37 5.02
CA GLY A 52 -0.42 -5.11 4.99
C GLY A 52 -1.02 -4.10 4.00
N ALA A 53 -0.82 -2.82 4.31
CA ALA A 53 -1.41 -1.71 3.57
C ALA A 53 -1.04 -1.72 2.07
N SER A 54 0.22 -2.02 1.73
CA SER A 54 0.68 -2.10 0.33
C SER A 54 -0.06 -3.15 -0.49
N SER A 55 -0.45 -4.26 0.13
CA SER A 55 -1.18 -5.32 -0.55
C SER A 55 -2.68 -5.06 -0.58
N LYS A 56 -3.24 -4.65 0.55
CA LYS A 56 -4.68 -4.40 0.66
C LYS A 56 -5.14 -3.23 -0.21
N ILE A 57 -4.31 -2.20 -0.41
CA ILE A 57 -4.65 -1.11 -1.34
C ILE A 57 -4.80 -1.60 -2.78
N LEU A 58 -3.92 -2.53 -3.18
CA LEU A 58 -3.96 -3.12 -4.52
C LEU A 58 -5.17 -4.03 -4.66
N LEU A 59 -5.38 -4.93 -3.68
CA LEU A 59 -6.52 -5.84 -3.66
C LEU A 59 -7.86 -5.10 -3.69
N ALA A 60 -7.99 -3.99 -2.95
CA ALA A 60 -9.20 -3.17 -2.90
C ALA A 60 -9.57 -2.54 -4.26
N HIS A 61 -8.56 -2.26 -5.10
CA HIS A 61 -8.75 -1.61 -6.40
C HIS A 61 -8.69 -2.57 -7.59
N LEU A 62 -8.50 -3.88 -7.37
CA LEU A 62 -8.62 -4.86 -8.44
C LEU A 62 -10.04 -4.87 -9.04
N PRO A 63 -10.19 -5.33 -10.31
CA PRO A 63 -11.50 -5.64 -10.87
C PRO A 63 -12.28 -6.55 -9.92
N PHE A 64 -13.58 -6.27 -9.76
CA PHE A 64 -14.42 -6.94 -8.76
C PHE A 64 -14.33 -8.47 -8.88
N GLU A 65 -14.47 -9.02 -10.08
CA GLU A 65 -14.40 -10.48 -10.31
C GLU A 65 -13.08 -11.10 -9.88
N HIS A 66 -11.95 -10.45 -10.19
CA HIS A 66 -10.62 -10.91 -9.75
C HIS A 66 -10.47 -10.84 -8.23
N GLN A 67 -10.92 -9.75 -7.62
CA GLN A 67 -10.92 -9.61 -6.17
C GLN A 67 -11.78 -10.69 -5.50
N GLN A 68 -12.99 -10.93 -6.00
CA GLN A 68 -13.90 -11.95 -5.45
C GLN A 68 -13.26 -13.34 -5.55
N SER A 69 -12.71 -13.70 -6.71
CA SER A 69 -12.06 -14.98 -6.94
C SER A 69 -10.92 -15.24 -5.95
N LEU A 70 -10.07 -14.24 -5.68
CA LEU A 70 -8.97 -14.36 -4.72
C LEU A 70 -9.47 -14.54 -3.28
N VAL A 71 -10.47 -13.75 -2.88
CA VAL A 71 -11.04 -13.86 -1.52
C VAL A 71 -11.69 -15.22 -1.32
N GLU A 72 -12.38 -15.75 -2.32
CA GLU A 72 -13.05 -17.05 -2.22
C GLU A 72 -12.09 -18.23 -2.20
N SER A 73 -10.97 -18.15 -2.95
CA SER A 73 -10.00 -19.23 -3.02
C SER A 73 -9.14 -19.37 -1.76
N ASP A 74 -8.69 -18.24 -1.20
CA ASP A 74 -7.58 -18.24 -0.23
C ASP A 74 -7.98 -17.80 1.19
N ILE A 75 -9.17 -17.22 1.37
CA ILE A 75 -9.64 -16.75 2.67
C ILE A 75 -10.73 -17.67 3.22
N PRO A 76 -10.59 -18.18 4.46
CA PRO A 76 -11.64 -18.97 5.11
C PRO A 76 -12.98 -18.23 5.14
N GLY A 77 -14.08 -18.94 4.86
CA GLY A 77 -15.42 -18.34 4.70
C GLY A 77 -15.86 -17.42 5.85
N ASN A 78 -15.50 -17.77 7.10
CA ASN A 78 -15.82 -16.95 8.28
C ASN A 78 -15.05 -15.62 8.36
N ARG A 79 -14.02 -15.41 7.53
CA ARG A 79 -13.23 -14.17 7.45
C ARG A 79 -13.49 -13.36 6.18
N GLN A 80 -14.17 -13.94 5.18
CA GLN A 80 -14.40 -13.28 3.90
C GLN A 80 -15.25 -12.01 4.03
N ALA A 81 -16.33 -12.04 4.82
CA ALA A 81 -17.20 -10.89 5.00
C ALA A 81 -16.46 -9.67 5.57
N ALA A 82 -15.70 -9.87 6.66
CA ALA A 82 -14.92 -8.81 7.29
C ALA A 82 -13.85 -8.25 6.35
N LEU A 83 -13.16 -9.10 5.58
CA LEU A 83 -12.19 -8.64 4.59
C LEU A 83 -12.86 -7.86 3.46
N ARG A 84 -14.04 -8.27 2.97
CA ARG A 84 -14.77 -7.55 1.93
C ARG A 84 -15.19 -6.16 2.39
N GLU A 85 -15.65 -6.03 3.64
CA GLU A 85 -15.98 -4.74 4.25
C GLU A 85 -14.74 -3.84 4.32
N GLU A 86 -13.63 -4.36 4.83
CA GLU A 86 -12.35 -3.64 4.88
C GLU A 86 -11.89 -3.16 3.48
N LEU A 87 -11.97 -4.02 2.47
CA LEU A 87 -11.60 -3.67 1.09
C LEU A 87 -12.52 -2.58 0.50
N ALA A 88 -13.82 -2.60 0.84
CA ALA A 88 -14.76 -1.59 0.42
C ALA A 88 -14.46 -0.22 1.06
N GLU A 89 -14.09 -0.20 2.35
CA GLU A 89 -13.66 1.00 3.05
C GLU A 89 -12.37 1.57 2.44
N ILE A 90 -11.37 0.72 2.21
CA ILE A 90 -10.09 1.11 1.59
C ILE A 90 -10.34 1.75 0.21
N LYS A 91 -11.20 1.15 -0.61
CA LYS A 91 -11.55 1.68 -1.93
C LYS A 91 -12.27 3.02 -1.83
N THR A 92 -13.20 3.16 -0.90
CA THR A 92 -13.98 4.39 -0.69
C THR A 92 -13.09 5.53 -0.20
N ASN A 93 -12.21 5.25 0.76
CA ASN A 93 -11.32 6.25 1.36
C ASN A 93 -10.14 6.63 0.44
N GLY A 94 -9.76 5.71 -0.47
CA GLY A 94 -8.62 5.86 -1.36
C GLY A 94 -7.28 5.74 -0.62
N TYR A 95 -7.25 5.02 0.50
CA TYR A 95 -6.04 4.68 1.24
C TYR A 95 -6.27 3.42 2.10
N ALA A 96 -5.18 2.76 2.48
CA ALA A 96 -5.17 1.67 3.44
C ALA A 96 -4.26 2.01 4.62
N VAL A 97 -4.67 1.66 5.84
CA VAL A 97 -3.83 1.72 7.04
C VAL A 97 -3.90 0.37 7.74
N THR A 98 -2.75 -0.24 8.01
CA THR A 98 -2.66 -1.54 8.69
C THR A 98 -1.68 -1.45 9.83
N SER A 99 -1.96 -2.09 10.97
CA SER A 99 -1.06 -2.15 12.12
C SER A 99 -0.73 -3.60 12.47
N SER A 100 0.55 -3.90 12.65
CA SER A 100 1.07 -5.22 13.06
C SER A 100 0.62 -6.40 12.19
N GLU A 101 0.33 -6.19 10.90
CA GLU A 101 -0.12 -7.27 10.00
C GLU A 101 1.03 -8.03 9.34
N VAL A 102 2.14 -7.34 9.06
CA VAL A 102 3.33 -7.90 8.40
C VAL A 102 4.47 -8.01 9.41
N ASP A 103 4.87 -6.87 9.99
CA ASP A 103 5.88 -6.78 11.02
C ASP A 103 5.22 -6.34 12.34
N GLU A 104 5.57 -6.99 13.45
CA GLU A 104 5.05 -6.63 14.77
C GLU A 104 5.48 -5.20 15.14
N ASN A 105 4.58 -4.43 15.76
CA ASN A 105 4.80 -3.03 16.14
C ASN A 105 5.07 -2.07 14.96
N ALA A 106 4.73 -2.49 13.73
CA ALA A 106 4.81 -1.66 12.54
C ALA A 106 3.42 -1.17 12.10
N ILE A 107 3.39 0.00 11.48
CA ILE A 107 2.22 0.53 10.77
C ILE A 107 2.60 0.76 9.31
N GLY A 108 1.69 0.37 8.42
CA GLY A 108 1.76 0.65 7.00
C GLY A 108 0.61 1.58 6.59
N ILE A 109 0.91 2.56 5.74
CA ILE A 109 -0.06 3.46 5.14
C ILE A 109 0.17 3.41 3.63
N SER A 110 -0.89 3.27 2.84
CA SER A 110 -0.75 3.18 1.38
C SER A 110 -1.83 3.92 0.63
N ALA A 111 -1.46 4.53 -0.50
CA ALA A 111 -2.37 5.12 -1.47
C ALA A 111 -2.26 4.40 -2.84
N PRO A 112 -3.33 4.38 -3.64
CA PRO A 112 -3.35 3.73 -4.94
C PRO A 112 -2.79 4.67 -6.02
N ILE A 113 -2.00 4.11 -6.95
CA ILE A 113 -1.61 4.78 -8.19
C ILE A 113 -2.57 4.28 -9.28
N LEU A 114 -3.38 5.19 -9.83
CA LEU A 114 -4.50 4.85 -10.70
C LEU A 114 -4.33 5.50 -12.08
N ARG A 115 -4.32 4.68 -13.13
CA ARG A 115 -4.42 5.17 -14.51
C ARG A 115 -5.86 5.54 -14.85
N GLY A 116 -6.07 6.73 -15.41
CA GLY A 116 -7.40 7.26 -15.75
C GLY A 116 -8.33 7.36 -14.53
N GLY A 117 -7.77 7.47 -13.33
CA GLY A 117 -8.49 7.51 -12.06
C GLY A 117 -9.24 6.23 -11.67
N LYS A 118 -9.08 5.13 -12.42
CA LYS A 118 -9.86 3.89 -12.21
C LYS A 118 -9.01 2.63 -12.13
N TYR A 119 -7.98 2.52 -12.97
CA TYR A 119 -7.23 1.29 -13.12
C TYR A 119 -6.01 1.28 -12.22
N ILE A 120 -5.99 0.39 -11.22
CA ILE A 120 -4.83 0.22 -10.35
C ILE A 120 -3.61 -0.25 -11.14
N ILE A 121 -2.54 0.53 -11.06
CA ILE A 121 -1.26 0.20 -11.70
C ILE A 121 -0.13 0.05 -10.68
N GLY A 122 -0.32 0.52 -9.45
CA GLY A 122 0.59 0.30 -8.34
C GLY A 122 0.07 0.86 -7.02
N GLY A 123 0.81 0.63 -5.95
CA GLY A 123 0.56 1.18 -4.63
C GLY A 123 1.82 1.87 -4.12
N LEU A 124 1.66 3.07 -3.57
CA LEU A 124 2.73 3.82 -2.90
C LEU A 124 2.47 3.78 -1.40
N SER A 125 3.48 3.35 -0.64
CA SER A 125 3.29 3.12 0.80
C SER A 125 4.42 3.69 1.65
N ILE A 126 4.06 4.16 2.84
CA ILE A 126 4.98 4.42 3.95
C ILE A 126 4.86 3.29 4.96
N ALA A 127 5.99 2.81 5.48
CA ALA A 127 6.03 1.84 6.57
C ALA A 127 7.06 2.25 7.63
N GLY A 128 6.67 2.16 8.90
CA GLY A 128 7.51 2.51 10.03
C GLY A 128 6.91 2.10 11.38
N PRO A 129 7.56 2.45 12.51
CA PRO A 129 7.12 1.98 13.81
C PRO A 129 5.83 2.67 14.23
N ILE A 130 4.92 1.92 14.86
CA ILE A 130 3.66 2.47 15.38
C ILE A 130 3.92 3.67 16.27
N PHE A 131 4.89 3.59 17.19
CA PHE A 131 5.17 4.68 18.12
C PHE A 131 5.66 5.97 17.44
N ARG A 132 6.20 5.89 16.21
CA ARG A 132 6.69 7.06 15.48
C ARG A 132 5.62 7.66 14.57
N ILE A 133 4.74 6.84 14.01
CA ILE A 133 3.78 7.24 12.97
C ILE A 133 2.35 7.44 13.51
N LYS A 134 1.95 6.76 14.59
CA LYS A 134 0.59 6.85 15.13
C LYS A 134 0.24 8.28 15.59
N GLY A 135 -1.05 8.60 15.61
CA GLY A 135 -1.55 9.93 15.99
C GLY A 135 -1.58 10.87 14.79
N ASP A 136 -1.25 12.14 15.00
CA ASP A 136 -1.42 13.23 14.03
C ASP A 136 -0.69 13.02 12.69
N LYS A 137 0.34 12.16 12.67
CA LYS A 137 1.10 11.88 11.44
C LYS A 137 0.38 10.97 10.46
N VAL A 138 -0.59 10.15 10.91
CA VAL A 138 -1.30 9.21 10.03
C VAL A 138 -2.02 9.99 8.92
N ASP A 139 -2.78 11.01 9.29
CA ASP A 139 -3.54 11.82 8.32
C ASP A 139 -2.62 12.64 7.41
N VAL A 140 -1.50 13.14 7.95
CA VAL A 140 -0.46 13.84 7.17
C VAL A 140 0.12 12.90 6.11
N TYR A 141 0.47 11.67 6.48
CA TYR A 141 1.06 10.69 5.58
C TYR A 141 0.05 10.17 4.55
N ILE A 142 -1.22 9.98 4.94
CA ILE A 142 -2.30 9.67 3.99
C ILE A 142 -2.41 10.76 2.93
N LYS A 143 -2.51 12.03 3.36
CA LYS A 143 -2.62 13.16 2.43
C LYS A 143 -1.42 13.22 1.48
N ARG A 144 -0.21 13.14 2.03
CA ARG A 144 1.03 13.18 1.26
C ARG A 144 1.14 12.03 0.24
N LEU A 145 0.76 10.82 0.63
CA LEU A 145 0.76 9.66 -0.25
C LEU A 145 -0.27 9.79 -1.39
N LYS A 146 -1.46 10.34 -1.11
CA LYS A 146 -2.49 10.55 -2.13
C LYS A 146 -2.05 11.58 -3.16
N GLU A 147 -1.47 12.70 -2.72
CA GLU A 147 -0.87 13.71 -3.60
C GLU A 147 0.22 13.09 -4.48
N ALA A 148 1.19 12.40 -3.86
CA ALA A 148 2.28 11.74 -4.56
C ALA A 148 1.81 10.68 -5.58
N ALA A 149 0.82 9.86 -5.21
CA ALA A 149 0.30 8.83 -6.10
C ALA A 149 -0.47 9.44 -7.29
N SER A 150 -1.13 10.59 -7.07
CA SER A 150 -1.75 11.36 -8.14
C SER A 150 -0.69 11.92 -9.10
N ASP A 151 0.40 12.49 -8.59
CA ASP A 151 1.50 13.02 -9.41
C ASP A 151 2.13 11.92 -10.27
N ILE A 152 2.38 10.73 -9.69
CA ILE A 152 2.88 9.57 -10.44
C ILE A 152 1.88 9.16 -11.52
N SER A 153 0.58 9.19 -11.22
CA SER A 153 -0.45 8.82 -12.19
C SER A 153 -0.44 9.75 -13.40
N LEU A 154 -0.35 11.06 -13.20
CA LEU A 154 -0.26 12.07 -14.27
C LEU A 154 0.99 11.89 -15.12
N MET A 155 2.15 11.66 -14.51
CA MET A 155 3.41 11.43 -15.24
C MET A 155 3.36 10.19 -16.15
N LEU A 156 2.50 9.22 -15.86
CA LEU A 156 2.33 7.99 -16.65
C LEU A 156 1.24 8.11 -17.72
N GLU A 157 0.48 9.21 -17.73
CA GLU A 157 -0.51 9.54 -18.76
C GLU A 157 0.10 10.41 -19.86
N ASP A 158 1.10 11.23 -19.51
CA ASP A 158 1.80 12.15 -20.42
C ASP A 158 2.94 11.50 -21.24
N GLY A 159 3.16 10.18 -21.11
CA GLY A 159 4.22 9.43 -21.79
C GLY A 159 3.70 8.31 -22.68
#